data_AF-A0AAV9ZDG3-F1
#
_entry.id   AF-A0AAV9ZDG3-F1
#
_cell.length_a   1.000
_cell.length_b   1.000
_cell.length_c   1.000
_cell.angle_alpha   90.00
_cell.angle_beta   90.00
_cell.angle_gamma   90.00
#
_symmetry.space_group_name_H-M   'P 1'
#
loop_
_entity.id
_entity.type
_entity.pdbx_description
1 polymer ?
#
loop_
_entity_poly.entity_id
_entity_poly.type
_entity_poly.pdbx_seq_one_letter_code
_entity_poly.pdbx_strand_id
1 'polypeptide(L)'
;MDTKRFSTTRLRSGHGYDDKPGAVNSGFNYRLQGLERVKSRIVESEGRRWMIWSPNSSQDPFYPGGAVPLVSGFTAVELQQRRCDGHCGRYDAAQNPQPYAKDMPWLGFVKRAGERTAGEAEYETVMSAWFEMGDRGQVEETHVSLLLTRNQELEALIGHVLPQIQGSFPALCSQRPKAPRPQDIELLKGIREFEEALDRLVQIHRGIREKQAWYTLARLRVETSVYRETSSNQATTLPVSIPPADDAFLGAWINGVEETTVEWLLHVARLPCFVETLTIGQLWKTPKK
;
A
#
# COMPACT_ATOMS: atom_id res chain seq x y z
N MET A 1 -25.80 -4.27 4.09
CA MET A 1 -25.15 -5.52 3.64
C MET A 1 -25.99 -6.69 4.07
N ASP A 2 -26.35 -7.57 3.12
CA ASP A 2 -27.04 -8.82 3.42
C ASP A 2 -26.04 -9.81 4.02
N THR A 3 -26.21 -10.13 5.30
CA THR A 3 -25.31 -11.02 6.07
C THR A 3 -25.57 -12.49 5.79
N LYS A 4 -26.62 -12.83 5.04
CA LYS A 4 -27.00 -14.21 4.69
C LYS A 4 -26.01 -14.91 3.75
N ARG A 5 -25.10 -14.16 3.13
CA ARG A 5 -24.10 -14.68 2.16
C ARG A 5 -22.83 -15.25 2.80
N PHE A 6 -22.70 -15.18 4.11
CA PHE A 6 -21.49 -15.58 4.83
C PHE A 6 -21.75 -16.79 5.72
N SER A 7 -20.94 -17.83 5.52
CA SER A 7 -20.99 -19.06 6.31
C SER A 7 -20.16 -18.96 7.58
N THR A 8 -19.17 -18.04 7.62
CA THR A 8 -18.32 -17.78 8.78
C THR A 8 -18.52 -16.39 9.38
N THR A 9 -18.10 -16.21 10.63
CA THR A 9 -18.16 -14.92 11.34
C THR A 9 -17.14 -13.94 10.74
N ARG A 10 -17.59 -13.13 9.77
CA ARG A 10 -16.80 -12.01 9.24
C ARG A 10 -17.05 -10.72 10.00
N LEU A 11 -16.02 -9.89 10.05
CA LEU A 11 -16.11 -8.57 10.65
C LEU A 11 -16.85 -7.59 9.73
N ARG A 12 -17.48 -6.58 10.34
CA ARG A 12 -18.18 -5.54 9.59
C ARG A 12 -17.19 -4.62 8.86
N SER A 13 -17.66 -3.97 7.80
CA SER A 13 -16.99 -2.79 7.25
C SER A 13 -16.73 -1.76 8.35
N GLY A 14 -15.60 -1.08 8.27
CA GLY A 14 -15.04 -0.19 9.29
C GLY A 14 -14.28 -0.88 10.42
N HIS A 15 -14.40 -2.20 10.63
CA HIS A 15 -13.74 -2.85 11.77
C HIS A 15 -12.22 -2.63 11.77
N GLY A 16 -11.67 -2.31 12.95
CA GLY A 16 -10.25 -2.10 13.19
C GLY A 16 -9.73 -0.68 12.95
N TYR A 17 -10.56 0.21 12.39
CA TYR A 17 -10.18 1.61 12.13
C TYR A 17 -10.31 2.51 13.36
N ASP A 18 -11.17 2.13 14.31
CA ASP A 18 -11.28 2.79 15.61
C ASP A 18 -10.32 2.19 16.66
N ASP A 19 -9.61 1.11 16.30
CA ASP A 19 -8.64 0.47 17.18
C ASP A 19 -7.41 1.36 17.35
N LYS A 20 -6.87 1.39 18.57
CA LYS A 20 -5.65 2.12 18.89
C LYS A 20 -4.50 1.64 18.00
N PRO A 21 -3.77 2.54 17.29
CA PRO A 21 -2.61 2.14 16.50
C PRO A 21 -1.58 1.46 17.41
N GLY A 22 -0.92 0.43 16.89
CA GLY A 22 0.12 -0.32 17.61
C GLY A 22 1.36 0.52 17.93
N ALA A 23 2.41 -0.13 18.45
CA ALA A 23 3.64 0.54 18.90
C ALA A 23 4.17 1.55 17.87
N VAL A 24 4.29 2.79 18.32
CA VAL A 24 4.74 3.93 17.52
C VAL A 24 6.26 3.97 17.48
N ASN A 25 6.82 4.00 16.26
CA ASN A 25 8.25 4.27 16.10
C ASN A 25 8.46 5.78 15.97
N SER A 26 8.68 6.48 17.07
CA SER A 26 8.84 7.95 17.09
C SER A 26 10.20 8.45 16.60
N GLY A 27 11.06 7.56 16.07
CA GLY A 27 12.42 7.91 15.66
C GLY A 27 12.46 8.58 14.29
N PHE A 28 12.76 9.87 14.26
CA PHE A 28 13.28 10.57 13.08
C PHE A 28 14.66 11.10 13.47
N ASN A 29 15.73 10.40 13.05
CA ASN A 29 17.08 10.62 13.57
C ASN A 29 17.88 11.69 12.79
N TYR A 30 17.26 12.37 11.83
CA TYR A 30 17.91 13.35 10.96
C TYR A 30 16.97 14.51 10.65
N ARG A 31 17.54 15.65 10.25
CA ARG A 31 16.79 16.85 9.85
C ARG A 31 16.81 16.94 8.33
N LEU A 32 15.74 16.48 7.68
CA LEU A 32 15.56 16.82 6.27
C LEU A 32 15.29 18.33 6.16
N GLN A 33 16.09 19.01 5.35
CA GLN A 33 15.87 20.42 5.06
C GLN A 33 14.56 20.58 4.28
N GLY A 34 13.79 21.63 4.58
CA GLY A 34 12.58 21.95 3.82
C GLY A 34 11.35 21.07 4.11
N LEU A 35 11.34 20.29 5.20
CA LEU A 35 10.12 19.64 5.69
C LEU A 35 9.11 20.68 6.19
N GLU A 36 8.39 21.29 5.27
CA GLU A 36 7.18 22.04 5.59
C GLU A 36 6.01 21.08 5.75
N ARG A 37 5.21 21.33 6.77
CA ARG A 37 4.04 20.49 7.06
C ARG A 37 2.91 20.84 6.09
N VAL A 38 2.75 20.04 5.04
CA VAL A 38 1.66 20.21 4.06
C VAL A 38 0.31 19.90 4.69
N LYS A 39 0.22 18.81 5.44
CA LYS A 39 -1.01 18.40 6.13
C LYS A 39 -0.71 17.70 7.43
N SER A 40 -1.59 17.89 8.43
CA SER A 40 -1.45 17.23 9.73
C SER A 40 -2.76 17.10 10.48
N ARG A 41 -2.82 16.10 11.36
CA ARG A 41 -3.89 15.91 12.34
C ARG A 41 -3.35 15.35 13.64
N ILE A 42 -4.04 15.61 14.74
CA ILE A 42 -3.75 15.02 16.05
C ILE A 42 -4.62 13.77 16.21
N VAL A 43 -4.00 12.67 16.60
CA VAL A 43 -4.68 11.42 16.97
C VAL A 43 -4.32 11.05 18.40
N GLU A 44 -5.24 10.36 19.08
CA GLU A 44 -5.01 9.87 20.44
C GLU A 44 -4.89 8.35 20.43
N SER A 45 -3.80 7.83 20.99
CA SER A 45 -3.57 6.39 21.15
C SER A 45 -2.87 6.14 22.48
N GLU A 46 -3.35 5.14 23.22
CA GLU A 46 -2.79 4.74 24.53
C GLU A 46 -2.65 5.91 25.54
N GLY A 47 -3.59 6.86 25.52
CA GLY A 47 -3.56 8.05 26.40
C GLY A 47 -2.47 9.06 26.04
N ARG A 48 -1.84 8.91 24.86
CA ARG A 48 -0.87 9.84 24.30
C ARG A 48 -1.44 10.49 23.05
N ARG A 49 -1.03 11.73 22.81
CA ARG A 49 -1.34 12.44 21.57
C ARG A 49 -0.18 12.31 20.60
N TRP A 50 -0.53 12.01 19.37
CA TRP A 50 0.39 11.88 18.26
C TRP A 50 -0.03 12.85 17.17
N MET A 51 0.96 13.50 16.56
CA MET A 51 0.74 14.28 15.35
C MET A 51 1.11 13.39 14.17
N ILE A 52 0.11 13.09 13.35
CA ILE A 52 0.30 12.49 12.03
C ILE A 52 0.39 13.63 11.03
N TRP A 53 1.41 13.62 10.18
CA TRP A 53 1.60 14.66 9.19
C TRP A 53 2.33 14.16 7.95
N SER A 54 2.27 14.95 6.87
CA SER A 54 3.01 14.71 5.64
C SER A 54 3.78 15.96 5.23
N PRO A 55 5.02 15.81 4.74
CA PRO A 55 5.76 16.91 4.13
C PRO A 55 5.43 17.15 2.65
N ASN A 56 4.74 16.22 1.98
CA ASN A 56 4.54 16.32 0.53
C ASN A 56 3.16 15.87 0.03
N SER A 57 2.28 15.36 0.89
CA SER A 57 0.98 14.81 0.52
C SER A 57 -0.17 15.56 1.19
N SER A 58 -1.29 15.64 0.47
CA SER A 58 -2.56 16.19 0.98
C SER A 58 -3.50 15.11 1.55
N GLN A 59 -3.04 13.87 1.66
CA GLN A 59 -3.85 12.74 2.13
C GLN A 59 -4.12 12.78 3.64
N ASP A 60 -5.17 12.05 4.06
CA ASP A 60 -5.51 11.79 5.46
C ASP A 60 -5.17 10.33 5.83
N PRO A 61 -3.87 9.96 5.92
CA PRO A 61 -3.45 8.57 6.01
C PRO A 61 -3.88 7.96 7.34
N PHE A 62 -4.52 6.79 7.29
CA PHE A 62 -4.72 5.96 8.46
C PHE A 62 -3.39 5.31 8.86
N TYR A 63 -3.03 5.37 10.16
CA TYR A 63 -1.83 4.74 10.69
C TYR A 63 -2.17 3.37 11.29
N PRO A 64 -1.68 2.26 10.70
CA PRO A 64 -2.00 0.93 11.20
C PRO A 64 -1.22 0.52 12.46
N GLY A 65 -0.16 1.25 12.83
CA GLY A 65 0.81 0.84 13.85
C GLY A 65 2.02 0.10 13.27
N GLY A 66 2.90 -0.38 14.15
CA GLY A 66 4.06 -1.19 13.78
C GLY A 66 3.73 -2.39 12.87
N ALA A 67 4.57 -2.60 11.86
CA ALA A 67 4.35 -3.58 10.81
C ALA A 67 4.29 -5.03 11.35
N VAL A 68 3.28 -5.77 10.90
CA VAL A 68 3.30 -7.23 10.90
C VAL A 68 4.28 -7.67 9.79
N PRO A 69 5.05 -8.76 9.95
CA PRO A 69 5.80 -9.33 8.83
C PRO A 69 4.82 -9.60 7.67
N LEU A 70 4.93 -8.83 6.59
CA LEU A 70 4.09 -9.02 5.43
C LEU A 70 4.62 -10.26 4.70
N VAL A 71 3.82 -11.32 4.69
CA VAL A 71 4.10 -12.57 3.97
C VAL A 71 3.14 -12.64 2.79
N SER A 72 3.55 -13.26 1.69
CA SER A 72 2.65 -13.53 0.56
C SER A 72 1.48 -14.41 1.02
N GLY A 73 0.25 -13.89 0.92
CA GLY A 73 -0.98 -14.56 1.35
C GLY A 73 -1.59 -13.97 2.63
N PHE A 74 -2.72 -14.52 3.08
CA PHE A 74 -3.27 -14.11 4.37
C PHE A 74 -2.42 -14.68 5.51
N THR A 75 -1.85 -13.81 6.33
CA THR A 75 -1.33 -14.16 7.65
C THR A 75 -2.45 -14.67 8.56
N ALA A 76 -2.11 -15.42 9.60
CA ALA A 76 -3.09 -15.88 10.60
C ALA A 76 -3.85 -14.70 11.24
N VAL A 77 -3.21 -13.53 11.34
CA VAL A 77 -3.83 -12.29 11.83
C VAL A 77 -4.83 -11.75 10.80
N GLU A 78 -4.48 -11.70 9.52
CA GLU A 78 -5.41 -11.23 8.48
C GLU A 78 -6.64 -12.14 8.34
N LEU A 79 -6.49 -13.46 8.51
CA LEU A 79 -7.62 -14.39 8.51
C LEU A 79 -8.65 -14.08 9.62
N GLN A 80 -8.18 -13.62 10.77
CA GLN A 80 -9.02 -13.17 11.89
C GLN A 80 -9.59 -11.76 11.67
N GLN A 81 -8.99 -10.98 10.77
CA GLN A 81 -9.38 -9.61 10.45
C GLN A 81 -10.19 -9.50 9.15
N ARG A 82 -10.60 -10.63 8.56
CA ARG A 82 -11.40 -10.67 7.32
C ARG A 82 -12.74 -9.96 7.51
N ARG A 83 -12.98 -8.98 6.63
CA ARG A 83 -14.22 -8.22 6.60
C ARG A 83 -15.13 -8.66 5.46
N CYS A 84 -16.40 -8.32 5.59
CA CYS A 84 -17.43 -8.55 4.57
C CYS A 84 -17.22 -7.72 3.29
N ASP A 85 -16.40 -6.67 3.31
CA ASP A 85 -16.02 -5.87 2.14
C ASP A 85 -14.72 -6.34 1.47
N GLY A 86 -14.15 -7.46 1.92
CA GLY A 86 -12.89 -7.99 1.38
C GLY A 86 -11.64 -7.29 1.90
N HIS A 87 -11.77 -6.34 2.83
CA HIS A 87 -10.63 -5.70 3.47
C HIS A 87 -9.99 -6.64 4.50
N CYS A 88 -8.65 -6.68 4.57
CA CYS A 88 -7.90 -7.53 5.51
C CYS A 88 -7.65 -6.84 6.86
N GLY A 89 -8.55 -5.93 7.26
CA GLY A 89 -8.37 -5.05 8.41
C GLY A 89 -7.22 -4.04 8.24
N ARG A 90 -6.87 -3.37 9.33
CA ARG A 90 -5.99 -2.19 9.34
C ARG A 90 -4.60 -2.41 8.72
N TYR A 91 -4.09 -3.63 8.71
CA TYR A 91 -2.78 -4.01 8.17
C TYR A 91 -2.77 -4.37 6.68
N ASP A 92 -3.90 -4.20 5.98
CA ASP A 92 -3.97 -4.47 4.55
C ASP A 92 -3.09 -3.48 3.75
N ALA A 93 -1.96 -3.98 3.27
CA ALA A 93 -0.98 -3.19 2.52
C ALA A 93 -1.48 -2.71 1.14
N ALA A 94 -2.61 -3.25 0.65
CA ALA A 94 -3.23 -2.78 -0.59
C ALA A 94 -4.31 -1.71 -0.37
N GLN A 95 -4.55 -1.31 0.89
CA GLN A 95 -5.60 -0.36 1.27
C GLN A 95 -5.10 0.76 2.17
N ASN A 96 -4.11 0.50 3.03
CA ASN A 96 -3.56 1.49 3.95
C ASN A 96 -2.05 1.64 3.76
N PRO A 97 -1.50 2.87 3.94
CA PRO A 97 -0.05 3.09 3.92
C PRO A 97 0.62 2.28 5.03
N GLN A 98 1.69 1.58 4.68
CA GLN A 98 2.47 0.75 5.60
C GLN A 98 3.78 1.45 6.01
N PRO A 99 4.38 1.08 7.15
CA PRO A 99 5.78 1.40 7.43
C PRO A 99 6.67 0.96 6.27
N TYR A 100 7.59 1.83 5.87
CA TYR A 100 8.56 1.48 4.83
C TYR A 100 9.38 0.27 5.29
N ALA A 101 9.38 -0.77 4.46
CA ALA A 101 10.15 -1.98 4.68
C ALA A 101 11.16 -2.17 3.55
N LYS A 102 12.44 -2.39 3.89
CA LYS A 102 13.50 -2.64 2.91
C LYS A 102 13.26 -3.90 2.08
N ASP A 103 12.51 -4.87 2.61
CA ASP A 103 12.19 -6.12 1.93
C ASP A 103 11.01 -6.01 0.96
N MET A 104 10.18 -4.98 1.12
CA MET A 104 9.03 -4.69 0.25
C MET A 104 8.91 -3.18 -0.01
N PRO A 105 9.94 -2.56 -0.61
CA PRO A 105 10.01 -1.11 -0.77
C PRO A 105 8.97 -0.55 -1.74
N TRP A 106 8.27 -1.43 -2.48
CA TRP A 106 7.26 -1.05 -3.46
C TRP A 106 5.87 -0.83 -2.87
N LEU A 107 5.59 -1.26 -1.63
CA LEU A 107 4.20 -1.24 -1.11
C LEU A 107 3.58 0.16 -1.07
N GLY A 108 4.39 1.20 -0.85
CA GLY A 108 3.90 2.57 -0.92
C GLY A 108 3.39 2.96 -2.31
N PHE A 109 3.89 2.33 -3.38
CA PHE A 109 3.51 2.59 -4.77
C PHE A 109 2.25 1.85 -5.22
N VAL A 110 1.56 1.13 -4.31
CA VAL A 110 0.21 0.64 -4.61
C VAL A 110 -0.70 1.85 -4.80
N LYS A 111 -1.50 1.88 -5.88
CA LYS A 111 -2.44 2.98 -6.10
C LYS A 111 -3.61 2.89 -5.12
N ARG A 112 -4.20 4.04 -4.86
CA ARG A 112 -5.46 4.16 -4.11
C ARG A 112 -6.63 3.88 -5.04
N ALA A 113 -7.63 3.18 -4.52
CA ALA A 113 -8.92 3.10 -5.18
C ALA A 113 -9.52 4.52 -5.30
N GLY A 114 -9.89 4.90 -6.52
CA GLY A 114 -10.48 6.21 -6.80
C GLY A 114 -10.68 6.42 -8.31
N GLU A 115 -10.85 7.67 -8.72
CA GLU A 115 -11.13 8.03 -10.12
C GLU A 115 -10.04 7.53 -11.09
N ARG A 116 -8.76 7.60 -10.69
CA ARG A 116 -7.62 7.18 -11.52
C ARG A 116 -7.47 5.66 -11.68
N THR A 117 -8.22 4.88 -10.92
CA THR A 117 -8.26 3.40 -11.02
C THR A 117 -9.66 2.92 -11.39
N ALA A 118 -10.56 3.83 -11.78
CA ALA A 118 -11.89 3.46 -12.21
C ALA A 118 -11.81 2.59 -13.48
N GLY A 119 -12.45 1.42 -13.45
CA GLY A 119 -12.41 0.44 -14.53
C GLY A 119 -11.19 -0.49 -14.55
N GLU A 120 -10.24 -0.33 -13.62
CA GLU A 120 -9.21 -1.35 -13.39
C GLU A 120 -9.84 -2.47 -12.53
N ALA A 121 -9.96 -3.69 -13.08
CA ALA A 121 -10.71 -4.80 -12.46
C ALA A 121 -10.21 -5.12 -11.04
N GLU A 122 -8.91 -5.02 -10.79
CA GLU A 122 -8.31 -5.24 -9.48
C GLU A 122 -8.69 -4.18 -8.42
N TYR A 123 -9.38 -3.09 -8.79
CA TYR A 123 -9.90 -2.06 -7.88
C TYR A 123 -11.42 -2.12 -7.71
N GLU A 124 -12.11 -3.01 -8.43
CA GLU A 124 -13.53 -3.23 -8.25
C GLU A 124 -13.84 -4.01 -6.97
N THR A 125 -15.07 -3.86 -6.48
CA THR A 125 -15.56 -4.64 -5.34
C THR A 125 -15.90 -6.07 -5.78
N VAL A 126 -15.76 -7.04 -4.89
CA VAL A 126 -16.20 -8.41 -5.20
C VAL A 126 -17.70 -8.47 -5.51
N MET A 127 -18.50 -7.62 -4.86
CA MET A 127 -19.94 -7.53 -5.11
C MET A 127 -20.28 -7.15 -6.55
N SER A 128 -19.45 -6.33 -7.20
CA SER A 128 -19.66 -5.95 -8.61
C SER A 128 -19.18 -7.02 -9.60
N ALA A 129 -18.27 -7.90 -9.18
CA ALA A 129 -17.76 -9.00 -9.99
C ALA A 129 -18.55 -10.31 -9.83
N TRP A 130 -19.52 -10.36 -8.92
CA TRP A 130 -20.25 -11.57 -8.56
C TRP A 130 -21.65 -11.62 -9.20
N PHE A 131 -21.90 -12.67 -9.97
CA PHE A 131 -23.18 -12.97 -10.57
C PHE A 131 -23.95 -14.02 -9.76
N GLU A 132 -25.14 -13.66 -9.28
CA GLU A 132 -25.99 -14.54 -8.46
C GLU A 132 -26.80 -15.50 -9.33
N MET A 133 -26.82 -16.78 -8.94
CA MET A 133 -27.58 -17.85 -9.59
C MET A 133 -28.26 -18.71 -8.53
N GLY A 134 -29.41 -18.24 -8.03
CA GLY A 134 -30.18 -18.93 -7.00
C GLY A 134 -29.51 -18.85 -5.63
N ASP A 135 -29.18 -20.01 -5.04
CA ASP A 135 -28.49 -20.15 -3.76
C ASP A 135 -26.96 -20.07 -3.88
N ARG A 136 -26.44 -20.05 -5.12
CA ARG A 136 -25.02 -19.97 -5.46
C ARG A 136 -24.75 -18.77 -6.36
N GLY A 137 -23.51 -18.63 -6.79
CA GLY A 137 -23.17 -17.71 -7.86
C GLY A 137 -21.85 -18.06 -8.52
N GLN A 138 -21.29 -17.10 -9.23
CA GLN A 138 -19.98 -17.21 -9.84
C GLN A 138 -19.38 -15.84 -10.09
N VAL A 139 -18.07 -15.78 -10.25
CA VAL A 139 -17.41 -14.58 -10.75
C VAL A 139 -17.73 -14.41 -12.23
N GLU A 140 -18.05 -13.19 -12.65
CA GLU A 140 -18.32 -12.88 -14.06
C GLU A 140 -17.12 -13.23 -14.95
N GLU A 141 -17.38 -13.91 -16.06
CA GLU A 141 -16.33 -14.36 -16.99
C GLU A 141 -15.57 -13.18 -17.63
N THR A 142 -16.27 -12.07 -17.87
CA THR A 142 -15.70 -10.79 -18.31
C THR A 142 -14.69 -10.27 -17.29
N HIS A 143 -15.04 -10.27 -16.00
CA HIS A 143 -14.17 -9.84 -14.92
C HIS A 143 -12.92 -10.74 -14.80
N VAL A 144 -13.09 -12.07 -14.90
CA VAL A 144 -11.96 -13.02 -14.93
C VAL A 144 -11.04 -12.73 -16.12
N SER A 145 -11.60 -12.47 -17.30
CA SER A 145 -10.84 -12.16 -18.51
C SER A 145 -10.05 -10.85 -18.39
N LEU A 146 -10.64 -9.82 -17.77
CA LEU A 146 -9.95 -8.55 -17.49
C LEU A 146 -8.76 -8.75 -16.55
N LEU A 147 -8.93 -9.52 -15.46
CA LEU A 147 -7.85 -9.84 -14.53
C LEU A 147 -6.71 -10.62 -15.20
N LEU A 148 -7.04 -11.58 -16.09
CA LEU A 148 -6.04 -12.34 -16.85
C LEU A 148 -5.23 -11.45 -17.79
N THR A 149 -5.90 -10.62 -18.59
CA THR A 149 -5.27 -9.66 -19.50
C THR A 149 -4.36 -8.73 -18.70
N ARG A 150 -4.88 -8.16 -17.60
CA ARG A 150 -4.12 -7.24 -16.76
C ARG A 150 -2.88 -7.89 -16.15
N ASN A 151 -2.99 -9.11 -15.68
CA ASN A 151 -1.87 -9.86 -15.12
C ASN A 151 -0.80 -10.17 -16.19
N GLN A 152 -1.22 -10.52 -17.41
CA GLN A 152 -0.31 -10.77 -18.53
C GLN A 152 0.44 -9.51 -18.96
N GLU A 153 -0.25 -8.37 -19.06
CA GLU A 153 0.37 -7.07 -19.35
C GLU A 153 1.45 -6.72 -18.33
N LEU A 154 1.15 -6.87 -17.03
CA LEU A 154 2.11 -6.59 -15.97
C LEU A 154 3.31 -7.54 -16.02
N GLU A 155 3.11 -8.84 -16.27
CA GLU A 155 4.21 -9.78 -16.45
C GLU A 155 5.10 -9.41 -17.65
N ALA A 156 4.50 -8.99 -18.76
CA ALA A 156 5.25 -8.52 -19.92
C ALA A 156 6.07 -7.27 -19.56
N LEU A 157 5.47 -6.25 -18.95
CA LEU A 157 6.15 -5.03 -18.51
C LEU A 157 7.31 -5.33 -17.55
N ILE A 158 7.09 -6.25 -16.62
CA ILE A 158 8.14 -6.68 -15.70
C ILE A 158 9.26 -7.42 -16.45
N GLY A 159 8.92 -8.30 -17.39
CA GLY A 159 9.90 -8.96 -18.26
C GLY A 159 10.81 -7.98 -19.00
N HIS A 160 10.29 -6.82 -19.41
CA HIS A 160 11.06 -5.78 -20.08
C HIS A 160 11.98 -4.98 -19.14
N VAL A 161 11.55 -4.72 -17.89
CA VAL A 161 12.35 -3.92 -16.94
C VAL A 161 13.42 -4.76 -16.22
N LEU A 162 13.21 -6.07 -16.05
CA LEU A 162 14.11 -6.94 -15.28
C LEU A 162 15.57 -6.88 -15.76
N PRO A 163 15.89 -7.04 -17.05
CA PRO A 163 17.28 -6.99 -17.52
C PRO A 163 17.98 -5.64 -17.22
N GLN A 164 17.21 -4.56 -17.10
CA GLN A 164 17.73 -3.20 -16.90
C GLN A 164 18.12 -2.95 -15.44
N ILE A 165 17.45 -3.61 -14.49
CA ILE A 165 17.72 -3.42 -13.05
C ILE A 165 18.51 -4.58 -12.43
N GLN A 166 18.69 -5.70 -13.14
CA GLN A 166 19.28 -6.92 -12.58
C GLN A 166 20.71 -6.73 -12.05
N GLY A 167 21.53 -5.94 -12.73
CA GLY A 167 22.90 -5.65 -12.28
C GLY A 167 22.96 -4.73 -11.06
N SER A 168 22.14 -3.68 -11.04
CA SER A 168 22.21 -2.61 -10.03
C SER A 168 21.33 -2.85 -8.80
N PHE A 169 20.25 -3.62 -8.95
CA PHE A 169 19.26 -3.87 -7.90
C PHE A 169 18.87 -5.37 -7.81
N PRO A 170 19.84 -6.27 -7.54
CA PRO A 170 19.57 -7.71 -7.50
C PRO A 170 18.57 -8.11 -6.41
N ALA A 171 18.60 -7.44 -5.25
CA ALA A 171 17.65 -7.68 -4.17
C ALA A 171 16.20 -7.42 -4.61
N LEU A 172 15.95 -6.28 -5.27
CA LEU A 172 14.62 -5.92 -5.80
C LEU A 172 14.12 -6.96 -6.82
N CYS A 173 15.02 -7.49 -7.66
CA CYS A 173 14.70 -8.55 -8.62
C CYS A 173 14.30 -9.86 -7.92
N SER A 174 15.04 -10.24 -6.87
CA SER A 174 14.78 -11.48 -6.12
C SER A 174 13.44 -11.45 -5.36
N GLN A 175 13.04 -10.25 -4.93
CA GLN A 175 11.83 -10.00 -4.13
C GLN A 175 10.58 -9.76 -4.99
N ARG A 176 10.67 -9.91 -6.32
CA ARG A 176 9.55 -9.65 -7.23
C ARG A 176 8.29 -10.46 -6.87
N PRO A 177 7.10 -9.82 -6.81
CA PRO A 177 5.82 -10.52 -6.69
C PRO A 177 5.58 -11.47 -7.88
N LYS A 178 5.36 -12.77 -7.59
CA LYS A 178 5.07 -13.80 -8.60
C LYS A 178 3.58 -14.14 -8.69
N ALA A 179 2.84 -13.92 -7.61
CA ALA A 179 1.41 -14.18 -7.54
C ALA A 179 0.62 -12.92 -7.93
N PRO A 180 -0.57 -13.07 -8.55
CA PRO A 180 -1.18 -14.33 -8.96
C PRO A 180 -0.57 -14.87 -10.28
N ARG A 181 -0.56 -16.19 -10.46
CA ARG A 181 -0.31 -16.81 -11.77
C ARG A 181 -1.61 -16.85 -12.58
N PRO A 182 -1.58 -16.98 -13.92
CA PRO A 182 -2.80 -17.14 -14.71
C PRO A 182 -3.71 -18.26 -14.21
N GLN A 183 -3.14 -19.39 -13.80
CA GLN A 183 -3.90 -20.51 -13.24
C GLN A 183 -4.61 -20.14 -11.93
N ASP A 184 -4.02 -19.24 -11.13
CA ASP A 184 -4.63 -18.79 -9.88
C ASP A 184 -5.91 -17.98 -10.13
N ILE A 185 -5.95 -17.25 -11.25
CA ILE A 185 -7.09 -16.44 -11.72
C ILE A 185 -8.15 -17.32 -12.39
N GLU A 186 -7.74 -18.28 -13.22
CA GLU A 186 -8.67 -19.22 -13.89
C GLU A 186 -9.51 -20.03 -12.89
N LEU A 187 -8.96 -20.34 -11.71
CA LEU A 187 -9.70 -21.03 -10.64
C LEU A 187 -10.97 -20.28 -10.21
N LEU A 188 -11.06 -18.95 -10.41
CA LEU A 188 -12.26 -18.17 -10.10
C LEU A 188 -13.52 -18.68 -10.83
N LYS A 189 -13.37 -19.21 -12.05
CA LYS A 189 -14.50 -19.73 -12.85
C LYS A 189 -15.20 -20.93 -12.20
N GLY A 190 -14.49 -21.65 -11.32
CA GLY A 190 -14.99 -22.83 -10.63
C GLY A 190 -15.64 -22.55 -9.28
N ILE A 191 -15.46 -21.35 -8.71
CA ILE A 191 -15.93 -21.03 -7.36
C ILE A 191 -17.43 -20.74 -7.39
N ARG A 192 -18.18 -21.39 -6.49
CA ARG A 192 -19.63 -21.27 -6.39
C ARG A 192 -20.12 -20.60 -5.12
N GLU A 193 -19.27 -20.58 -4.09
CA GLU A 193 -19.56 -19.96 -2.80
C GLU A 193 -19.05 -18.51 -2.79
N PHE A 194 -19.92 -17.57 -2.45
CA PHE A 194 -19.59 -16.14 -2.43
C PHE A 194 -18.40 -15.83 -1.52
N GLU A 195 -18.36 -16.49 -0.36
CA GLU A 195 -17.32 -16.27 0.63
C GLU A 195 -15.94 -16.71 0.16
N GLU A 196 -15.86 -17.86 -0.52
CA GLU A 196 -14.63 -18.35 -1.14
C GLU A 196 -14.19 -17.44 -2.28
N ALA A 197 -15.15 -16.96 -3.08
CA ALA A 197 -14.88 -16.03 -4.18
C ALA A 197 -14.34 -14.70 -3.66
N LEU A 198 -14.89 -14.20 -2.55
CA LEU A 198 -14.42 -12.98 -1.87
C LEU A 198 -12.96 -13.11 -1.46
N ASP A 199 -12.60 -14.17 -0.74
CA ASP A 199 -11.22 -14.35 -0.29
C ASP A 199 -10.26 -14.52 -1.47
N ARG A 200 -10.67 -15.27 -2.50
CA ARG A 200 -9.83 -15.50 -3.67
C ARG A 200 -9.63 -14.25 -4.52
N LEU A 201 -10.69 -13.49 -4.77
CA LEU A 201 -10.61 -12.22 -5.50
C LEU A 201 -9.75 -11.20 -4.75
N VAL A 202 -9.91 -11.08 -3.43
CA VAL A 202 -9.07 -10.18 -2.62
C VAL A 202 -7.59 -10.53 -2.76
N GLN A 203 -7.21 -11.82 -2.70
CA GLN A 203 -5.83 -12.25 -2.92
C GLN A 203 -5.31 -11.89 -4.32
N ILE A 204 -6.12 -12.14 -5.35
CA ILE A 204 -5.76 -11.84 -6.74
C ILE A 204 -5.61 -10.33 -6.94
N HIS A 205 -6.56 -9.53 -6.46
CA HIS A 205 -6.52 -8.07 -6.54
C HIS A 205 -5.27 -7.54 -5.85
N ARG A 206 -4.97 -7.99 -4.63
CA ARG A 206 -3.74 -7.62 -3.90
C ARG A 206 -2.49 -7.94 -4.71
N GLY A 207 -2.37 -9.17 -5.21
CA GLY A 207 -1.18 -9.58 -5.97
C GLY A 207 -0.99 -8.80 -7.28
N ILE A 208 -2.06 -8.49 -8.01
CA ILE A 208 -1.99 -7.65 -9.21
C ILE A 208 -1.52 -6.23 -8.86
N ARG A 209 -2.10 -5.62 -7.82
CA ARG A 209 -1.68 -4.30 -7.33
C ARG A 209 -0.23 -4.28 -6.85
N GLU A 210 0.22 -5.35 -6.18
CA GLU A 210 1.62 -5.49 -5.77
C GLU A 210 2.57 -5.61 -6.96
N LYS A 211 2.22 -6.37 -8.01
CA LYS A 211 3.00 -6.41 -9.27
C LYS A 211 3.12 -5.04 -9.91
N GLN A 212 2.01 -4.30 -9.99
CA GLN A 212 1.99 -2.94 -10.52
C GLN A 212 2.86 -1.98 -9.71
N ALA A 213 2.80 -2.08 -8.38
CA ALA A 213 3.61 -1.27 -7.47
C ALA A 213 5.11 -1.61 -7.61
N TRP A 214 5.45 -2.90 -7.68
CA TRP A 214 6.83 -3.35 -7.93
C TRP A 214 7.34 -2.83 -9.27
N TYR A 215 6.55 -2.94 -10.34
CA TYR A 215 6.92 -2.44 -11.66
C TYR A 215 7.14 -0.93 -11.65
N THR A 216 6.27 -0.18 -10.98
CA THR A 216 6.40 1.28 -10.82
C THR A 216 7.74 1.65 -10.17
N LEU A 217 8.09 0.99 -9.05
CA LEU A 217 9.37 1.19 -8.39
C LEU A 217 10.55 0.82 -9.31
N ALA A 218 10.50 -0.34 -9.96
CA ALA A 218 11.56 -0.81 -10.85
C ALA A 218 11.80 0.18 -12.00
N ARG A 219 10.73 0.67 -12.63
CA ARG A 219 10.80 1.66 -13.72
C ARG A 219 11.42 2.98 -13.24
N LEU A 220 11.00 3.49 -12.07
CA LEU A 220 11.58 4.69 -11.48
C LEU A 220 13.09 4.53 -11.18
N ARG A 221 13.53 3.32 -10.79
CA ARG A 221 14.96 3.04 -10.58
C ARG A 221 15.75 3.08 -11.88
N VAL A 222 15.20 2.56 -12.99
CA VAL A 222 15.81 2.71 -14.32
C VAL A 222 15.92 4.18 -14.69
N GLU A 223 14.81 4.92 -14.63
CA GLU A 223 14.75 6.35 -15.00
C GLU A 223 15.75 7.19 -14.18
N THR A 224 15.84 6.92 -12.87
CA THR A 224 16.79 7.62 -11.98
C THR A 224 18.25 7.29 -12.32
N SER A 225 18.54 6.03 -12.67
CA SER A 225 19.91 5.58 -12.99
C SER A 225 20.38 6.20 -14.30
N VAL A 226 19.53 6.19 -15.33
CA VAL A 226 19.78 6.86 -16.62
C VAL A 226 20.00 8.37 -16.42
N TYR A 227 19.20 9.01 -15.57
CA TYR A 227 19.37 10.43 -15.27
C TYR A 227 20.71 10.72 -14.59
N ARG A 228 21.16 9.90 -13.64
CA ARG A 228 22.45 10.07 -12.96
C ARG A 228 23.65 9.81 -13.87
N GLU A 229 23.56 8.82 -14.76
CA GLU A 229 24.60 8.51 -15.75
C GLU A 229 24.75 9.62 -16.80
N THR A 230 23.63 10.20 -17.26
CA THR A 230 23.65 11.31 -18.22
C THR A 230 24.02 12.65 -17.58
N SER A 231 23.76 12.82 -16.27
CA SER A 231 24.02 14.06 -15.52
C SER A 231 25.33 14.03 -14.73
N SER A 232 26.19 13.02 -14.91
CA SER A 232 27.43 12.81 -14.14
C SER A 232 28.47 13.95 -14.24
N ASN A 233 28.19 15.01 -15.01
CA ASN A 233 28.98 16.24 -15.08
C ASN A 233 28.46 17.40 -14.21
N GLN A 234 27.35 17.23 -13.49
CA GLN A 234 26.84 18.24 -12.56
C GLN A 234 26.42 17.55 -11.26
N ALA A 235 27.11 17.86 -10.16
CA ALA A 235 26.68 17.48 -8.82
C ALA A 235 25.28 18.04 -8.58
N THR A 236 24.25 17.22 -8.81
CA THR A 236 22.86 17.65 -8.71
C THR A 236 22.51 17.70 -7.23
N THR A 237 22.73 18.85 -6.61
CA THR A 237 22.13 19.17 -5.32
C THR A 237 20.62 19.01 -5.46
N LEU A 238 20.02 18.14 -4.64
CA LEU A 238 18.57 18.00 -4.57
C LEU A 238 17.93 19.38 -4.34
N PRO A 239 16.76 19.65 -4.95
CA PRO A 239 16.09 20.92 -4.74
C PRO A 239 15.79 21.12 -3.25
N VAL A 240 16.02 22.35 -2.77
CA VAL A 240 15.83 22.73 -1.36
C VAL A 240 14.37 22.55 -0.91
N SER A 241 13.42 22.63 -1.85
CA SER A 241 11.99 22.45 -1.60
C SER A 241 11.53 21.05 -2.01
N ILE A 242 10.70 20.44 -1.17
CA ILE A 242 10.13 19.11 -1.40
C ILE A 242 8.96 19.24 -2.40
N PRO A 243 9.00 18.55 -3.56
CA PRO A 243 7.91 18.62 -4.52
C PRO A 243 6.65 17.93 -3.98
N PRO A 244 5.44 18.34 -4.41
CA PRO A 244 4.21 17.63 -4.08
C PRO A 244 4.27 16.17 -4.53
N ALA A 245 3.75 15.27 -3.71
CA ALA A 245 3.63 13.84 -4.00
C ALA A 245 2.60 13.57 -5.09
N ASP A 246 2.69 12.38 -5.71
CA ASP A 246 1.57 11.81 -6.45
C ASP A 246 0.59 11.12 -5.49
N ASP A 247 -0.48 11.83 -5.12
CA ASP A 247 -1.50 11.35 -4.19
C ASP A 247 -2.39 10.21 -4.73
N ALA A 248 -2.11 9.72 -5.95
CA ALA A 248 -2.65 8.47 -6.45
C ALA A 248 -2.06 7.23 -5.75
N PHE A 249 -0.88 7.33 -5.14
CA PHE A 249 -0.27 6.23 -4.40
C PHE A 249 -0.72 6.22 -2.93
N LEU A 250 -0.69 5.05 -2.31
CA LEU A 250 -0.94 4.90 -0.87
C LEU A 250 0.10 5.67 -0.06
N GLY A 251 1.37 5.55 -0.41
CA GLY A 251 2.47 6.15 0.34
C GLY A 251 3.02 5.26 1.44
N ALA A 252 3.99 5.79 2.20
CA ALA A 252 4.71 5.05 3.22
C ALA A 252 4.93 5.88 4.49
N TRP A 253 4.92 5.20 5.64
CA TRP A 253 5.41 5.78 6.89
C TRP A 253 6.93 5.68 6.93
N ILE A 254 7.60 6.83 7.04
CA ILE A 254 9.06 6.96 6.89
C ILE A 254 9.82 7.05 8.22
N ASN A 255 9.12 6.89 9.34
CA ASN A 255 9.71 6.77 10.66
C ASN A 255 10.78 5.66 10.69
N GLY A 256 12.00 5.98 11.14
CA GLY A 256 13.12 5.03 11.25
C GLY A 256 13.82 4.64 9.93
N VAL A 257 13.46 5.25 8.80
CA VAL A 257 14.08 4.99 7.49
C VAL A 257 15.37 5.80 7.32
N GLU A 258 16.37 5.30 6.58
CA GLU A 258 17.59 6.06 6.27
C GLU A 258 17.31 7.32 5.46
N GLU A 259 18.05 8.39 5.76
CA GLU A 259 17.90 9.72 5.15
C GLU A 259 17.95 9.67 3.62
N THR A 260 18.96 9.00 3.04
CA THR A 260 19.11 8.88 1.59
C THR A 260 17.94 8.17 0.91
N THR A 261 17.28 7.25 1.63
CA THR A 261 16.08 6.58 1.13
C THR A 261 14.89 7.53 1.17
N VAL A 262 14.74 8.30 2.25
CA VAL A 262 13.65 9.27 2.36
C VAL A 262 13.81 10.41 1.37
N GLU A 263 15.01 10.93 1.16
CA GLU A 263 15.29 11.93 0.12
C GLU A 263 14.89 11.42 -1.26
N TRP A 264 15.23 10.16 -1.60
CA TRP A 264 14.84 9.55 -2.86
C TRP A 264 13.31 9.41 -2.97
N LEU A 265 12.63 8.98 -1.90
CA LEU A 265 11.16 8.86 -1.88
C LEU A 265 10.46 10.20 -2.08
N LEU A 266 10.95 11.25 -1.42
CA LEU A 266 10.37 12.59 -1.45
C LEU A 266 10.64 13.30 -2.78
N HIS A 267 11.90 13.37 -3.22
CA HIS A 267 12.30 14.22 -4.33
C HIS A 267 12.24 13.53 -5.69
N VAL A 268 12.56 12.23 -5.74
CA VAL A 268 12.68 11.50 -7.01
C VAL A 268 11.41 10.71 -7.29
N ALA A 269 11.02 9.83 -6.38
CA ALA A 269 9.83 9.01 -6.55
C ALA A 269 8.52 9.79 -6.33
N ARG A 270 8.59 10.97 -5.68
CA ARG A 270 7.43 11.79 -5.32
C ARG A 270 6.34 10.96 -4.62
N LEU A 271 6.76 10.02 -3.78
CA LEU A 271 5.87 9.14 -3.06
C LEU A 271 5.26 9.90 -1.87
N PRO A 272 3.95 9.78 -1.60
CA PRO A 272 3.37 10.29 -0.37
C PRO A 272 4.11 9.72 0.84
N CYS A 273 4.72 10.58 1.63
CA CYS A 273 5.46 10.18 2.82
C CYS A 273 4.73 10.68 4.06
N PHE A 274 4.63 9.83 5.07
CA PHE A 274 3.93 10.16 6.31
C PHE A 274 4.85 9.99 7.51
N VAL A 275 4.68 10.89 8.46
CA VAL A 275 5.45 10.92 9.70
C VAL A 275 4.49 10.95 10.86
N GLU A 276 4.78 10.13 11.85
CA GLU A 276 4.18 10.22 13.17
C GLU A 276 5.18 10.81 14.16
N THR A 277 4.75 11.84 14.91
CA THR A 277 5.55 12.42 15.99
C THR A 277 4.73 12.48 17.28
N LEU A 278 5.36 12.17 18.41
CA LEU A 278 4.71 12.36 19.71
C LEU A 278 4.43 13.85 19.90
N THR A 279 3.17 14.22 20.11
CA THR A 279 2.88 15.57 20.57
C THR A 279 3.21 15.59 22.06
N ILE A 280 4.26 16.29 22.45
CA ILE A 280 4.52 16.55 23.87
C ILE A 280 3.39 17.43 24.37
N GLY A 281 2.36 16.79 24.91
CA GLY A 281 1.42 17.41 25.81
C GLY A 281 2.20 17.85 27.04
N GLN A 282 2.54 19.13 27.07
CA GLN A 282 2.51 19.96 28.26
C GLN A 282 2.31 19.18 29.58
N LEU A 283 3.40 18.92 30.31
CA LEU A 283 3.39 18.94 31.78
C LEU A 283 3.09 20.38 32.26
N TRP A 284 1.98 20.97 31.81
CA TRP A 284 1.45 22.16 32.45
C TRP A 284 0.62 21.64 33.61
N LYS A 285 1.34 21.39 34.71
CA LYS A 285 0.73 21.45 36.03
C LYS A 285 -0.01 22.78 36.07
N THR A 286 -1.33 22.73 36.14
CA THR A 286 -2.11 23.84 36.66
C THR A 286 -1.42 24.31 37.93
N PRO A 287 -1.05 25.61 38.07
CA PRO A 287 -0.63 26.11 39.36
C PRO A 287 -1.77 25.80 40.33
N LYS A 288 -1.49 24.98 41.35
CA LYS A 288 -2.40 24.85 42.46
C LYS A 288 -2.40 26.18 43.21
N LYS A 289 -3.58 26.81 43.17
CA LYS A 289 -4.06 27.96 43.94
C LYS A 289 -3.52 29.32 43.54
#